data_AF-A0A8H4Q6V4-F1
#
_entry.id   AF-A0A8H4Q6V4-F1
#
_cell.length_a   1.000
_cell.length_b   1.000
_cell.length_c   1.000
_cell.angle_alpha   90.00
_cell.angle_beta   90.00
_cell.angle_gamma   90.00
#
_symmetry.space_group_name_H-M   'P 1'
#
loop_
_entity.id
_entity.type
_entity.pdbx_description
1 polymer ?
#
loop_
_entity_poly.entity_id
_entity_poly.type
_entity_poly.pdbx_seq_one_letter_code
_entity_poly.pdbx_strand_id
1 'polypeptide(L)'
;MLLSHNFTTSLTTGFIKGTPSSDIPAALHHMLQCGSQHSPTTAHGLLLPTIMLSLDLSPAHDQKQREARDWLRHLENAVSLRDEVEAHERYAPDGLLEIDGLSRDLVECHGHVMWKRPQAYRALVGEMEVAMGRFRDEVERRGCGCHGHGVDDDDLASRQLSHHKDLLRLHASITARLEFYRVKLTGLENYVHTTLARLKVQREALYNIMSQREARLNLEIAGEQRRIAHASKRDSTAMKTISLMGAVFLPGTYLASVFSTSFFDFKPTSSRVASDLWIYFIVTIPLTAAIVGSWWWWDRRREAQFARDDEDLEKNIDKMEKDIMFHLRKRTMSKAHTWNTISAPPRP
;
A
#
# COMPACT_ATOMS: atom_id res chain seq x y z
N MET A 1 -30.87 19.98 -5.55
CA MET A 1 -32.05 20.30 -6.37
C MET A 1 -33.24 20.41 -5.43
N LEU A 2 -34.12 21.39 -5.60
CA LEU A 2 -35.36 21.51 -4.83
C LEU A 2 -36.52 21.66 -5.81
N LEU A 3 -37.47 20.73 -5.78
CA LEU A 3 -38.64 20.72 -6.65
C LEU A 3 -39.92 20.71 -5.83
N SER A 4 -40.95 21.36 -6.37
CA SER A 4 -42.32 21.35 -5.86
C SER A 4 -43.26 21.05 -7.03
N HIS A 5 -44.15 20.08 -6.85
CA HIS A 5 -45.11 19.67 -7.86
C HIS A 5 -46.53 19.98 -7.41
N ASN A 6 -47.28 20.69 -8.26
CA ASN A 6 -48.69 20.98 -8.03
C ASN A 6 -49.55 20.02 -8.85
N PHE A 7 -50.25 19.11 -8.15
CA PHE A 7 -51.13 18.10 -8.75
C PHE A 7 -52.39 18.67 -9.40
N THR A 8 -52.80 19.89 -9.07
CA THR A 8 -53.98 20.53 -9.68
C THR A 8 -53.64 21.14 -11.03
N THR A 9 -52.47 21.78 -11.14
CA THR A 9 -52.01 22.41 -12.39
C THR A 9 -51.05 21.52 -13.19
N SER A 10 -50.66 20.36 -12.66
CA SER A 10 -49.62 19.47 -13.19
C SER A 10 -48.26 20.17 -13.40
N LEU A 11 -48.02 21.28 -12.70
CA LEU A 11 -46.84 22.11 -12.90
C LEU A 11 -45.79 21.80 -11.84
N THR A 12 -44.55 21.55 -12.28
CA THR A 12 -43.39 21.33 -11.41
C THR A 12 -42.50 22.57 -11.43
N THR A 13 -42.37 23.27 -10.30
CA THR A 13 -41.45 24.39 -10.12
C THR A 13 -40.27 23.98 -9.26
N GLY A 14 -39.13 24.66 -9.39
CA GLY A 14 -38.01 24.36 -8.52
C GLY A 14 -36.74 25.13 -8.85
N PHE A 15 -35.74 24.92 -8.00
CA PHE A 15 -34.42 25.52 -8.10
C PHE A 15 -33.34 24.44 -8.19
N ILE A 16 -32.43 24.60 -9.14
CA ILE A 16 -31.31 23.68 -9.35
C ILE A 16 -30.03 24.50 -9.37
N LYS A 17 -29.10 24.15 -8.48
CA LYS A 17 -27.73 24.67 -8.48
C LYS A 17 -26.83 23.65 -9.15
N GLY A 18 -26.08 24.08 -10.16
CA GLY A 18 -25.15 23.25 -10.91
C GLY A 18 -23.76 23.86 -11.03
N THR A 19 -22.79 23.02 -11.34
CA THR A 19 -21.45 23.43 -11.77
C THR A 19 -21.34 23.31 -13.29
N PRO A 20 -20.37 23.96 -13.96
CA PRO A 20 -20.17 23.81 -15.40
C PRO A 20 -19.91 22.36 -15.85
N SER A 21 -19.41 21.52 -14.93
CA SER A 21 -19.16 20.09 -15.13
C SER A 21 -20.39 19.19 -14.94
N SER A 22 -21.54 19.75 -14.58
CA SER A 22 -22.76 18.97 -14.33
C SER A 22 -23.57 18.76 -15.61
N ASP A 23 -24.19 17.58 -15.74
CA ASP A 23 -25.04 17.24 -16.89
C ASP A 23 -26.43 17.89 -16.84
N ILE A 24 -26.61 18.95 -16.03
CA ILE A 24 -27.87 19.67 -15.87
C ILE A 24 -28.36 20.29 -17.19
N PRO A 25 -27.52 20.97 -17.99
CA PRO A 25 -27.97 21.52 -19.28
C PRO A 25 -28.43 20.43 -20.24
N ALA A 26 -27.75 19.27 -20.26
CA ALA A 26 -28.13 18.13 -21.07
C ALA A 26 -29.48 17.52 -20.61
N ALA A 27 -29.69 17.40 -19.31
CA ALA A 27 -30.96 16.92 -18.74
C ALA A 27 -32.14 17.83 -19.11
N LEU A 28 -31.94 19.14 -19.01
CA LEU A 28 -32.96 20.15 -19.39
C LEU A 28 -33.23 20.13 -20.88
N HIS A 29 -32.19 20.04 -21.72
CA HIS A 29 -32.35 19.95 -23.16
C HIS A 29 -33.12 18.69 -23.57
N HIS A 30 -32.79 17.54 -22.98
CA HIS A 30 -33.52 16.28 -23.21
C HIS A 30 -35.00 16.41 -22.79
N MET A 31 -35.27 17.03 -21.64
CA MET A 31 -36.64 17.29 -21.19
C MET A 31 -37.40 18.23 -22.14
N LEU A 32 -36.76 19.29 -22.63
CA LEU A 32 -37.35 20.22 -23.60
C LEU A 32 -37.61 19.55 -24.95
N GLN A 33 -36.72 18.67 -25.42
CA GLN A 33 -36.92 17.89 -26.65
C GLN A 33 -38.07 16.90 -26.53
N CYS A 34 -38.28 16.31 -25.34
CA CYS A 34 -39.44 15.47 -25.06
C CYS A 34 -40.75 16.27 -24.93
N GLY A 35 -40.65 17.58 -24.69
CA GLY A 35 -41.78 18.48 -24.50
C GLY A 35 -42.12 19.28 -25.76
N SER A 36 -42.83 18.67 -26.71
CA SER A 36 -43.68 19.50 -27.58
C SER A 36 -44.80 20.08 -26.70
N GLN A 37 -45.13 21.37 -26.90
CA GLN A 37 -45.78 22.29 -25.96
C GLN A 37 -47.08 21.82 -25.24
N HIS A 38 -47.68 20.68 -25.58
CA HIS A 38 -48.94 20.16 -25.00
C HIS A 38 -48.89 18.66 -24.69
N SER A 39 -47.71 18.06 -24.51
CA SER A 39 -47.61 16.62 -24.26
C SER A 39 -47.89 16.26 -22.78
N PRO A 40 -48.76 15.27 -22.48
CA PRO A 40 -49.03 14.76 -21.12
C PRO A 40 -47.79 14.17 -20.42
N THR A 41 -46.67 14.03 -21.14
CA THR A 41 -45.43 13.44 -20.67
C THR A 41 -44.62 14.33 -19.73
N THR A 42 -44.80 15.65 -19.72
CA THR A 42 -44.08 16.58 -18.82
C THR A 42 -44.76 16.80 -17.46
N ALA A 43 -45.96 16.25 -17.26
CA ALA A 43 -46.76 16.42 -16.05
C ALA A 43 -46.20 15.65 -14.83
N HIS A 44 -45.26 14.73 -15.01
CA HIS A 44 -44.75 13.91 -13.90
C HIS A 44 -43.62 14.61 -13.13
N GLY A 45 -43.84 14.92 -11.85
CA GLY A 45 -42.88 15.68 -11.02
C GLY A 45 -41.48 15.06 -10.84
N LEU A 46 -41.37 13.74 -11.01
CA LEU A 46 -40.08 13.01 -10.94
C LEU A 46 -39.41 12.76 -12.29
N LEU A 47 -39.94 13.29 -13.39
CA LEU A 47 -39.34 13.10 -14.72
C LEU A 47 -37.92 13.68 -14.79
N LEU A 48 -37.76 14.96 -14.41
CA LEU A 48 -36.46 15.63 -14.44
C LEU A 48 -35.42 14.97 -13.51
N PRO A 49 -35.72 14.65 -12.23
CA PRO A 49 -34.83 13.86 -11.39
C PRO A 49 -34.43 12.51 -12.01
N THR A 50 -35.35 11.82 -12.69
CA THR A 50 -35.07 10.53 -13.33
C THR A 50 -34.14 10.69 -14.53
N ILE A 51 -34.33 11.73 -15.36
CA ILE A 51 -33.43 12.04 -16.48
C ILE A 51 -32.03 12.38 -15.94
N MET A 52 -31.94 13.22 -14.91
CA MET A 52 -30.66 13.56 -14.29
C MET A 52 -29.93 12.32 -13.77
N LEU A 53 -30.64 11.46 -13.03
CA LEU A 53 -30.10 10.18 -12.55
C LEU A 53 -29.62 9.30 -13.70
N SER A 54 -30.33 9.30 -14.83
CA SER A 54 -29.96 8.48 -15.98
C SER A 54 -28.66 8.91 -16.66
N LEU A 55 -28.38 10.22 -16.70
CA LEU A 55 -27.13 10.79 -17.19
C LEU A 55 -26.00 10.51 -16.21
N ASP A 56 -26.27 10.69 -14.91
CA ASP A 56 -25.32 10.40 -13.83
C ASP A 56 -24.95 8.92 -13.71
N LEU A 57 -25.84 8.00 -14.13
CA LEU A 57 -25.61 6.56 -14.16
C LEU A 57 -25.32 6.02 -15.58
N SER A 58 -24.80 6.90 -16.43
CA SER A 58 -24.33 6.60 -17.78
C SER A 58 -23.46 5.34 -17.85
N PRO A 59 -23.51 4.59 -18.97
CA PRO A 59 -22.66 3.41 -19.20
C PRO A 59 -21.15 3.70 -19.09
N ALA A 60 -20.73 4.97 -19.17
CA ALA A 60 -19.35 5.36 -18.93
C ALA A 60 -18.86 4.97 -17.51
N HIS A 61 -19.74 4.95 -16.52
CA HIS A 61 -19.39 4.52 -15.17
C HIS A 61 -19.12 3.01 -15.09
N ASP A 62 -19.93 2.21 -15.78
CA ASP A 62 -19.74 0.77 -15.85
C ASP A 62 -18.43 0.44 -16.57
N GLN A 63 -18.09 1.22 -17.60
CA GLN A 63 -16.84 1.07 -18.34
C GLN A 63 -15.61 1.34 -17.47
N LYS A 64 -15.60 2.44 -16.71
CA LYS A 64 -14.51 2.74 -15.76
C LYS A 64 -14.34 1.65 -14.70
N GLN A 65 -15.44 1.07 -14.23
CA GLN A 65 -15.39 -0.04 -13.26
C GLN A 65 -14.84 -1.33 -13.90
N ARG A 66 -15.14 -1.60 -15.18
CA ARG A 66 -14.52 -2.69 -15.95
C ARG A 66 -13.02 -2.48 -16.11
N GLU A 67 -12.61 -1.29 -16.54
CA GLU A 67 -11.20 -0.91 -16.69
C GLU A 67 -10.43 -1.05 -15.37
N ALA A 68 -11.00 -0.62 -14.25
CA ALA A 68 -10.38 -0.79 -12.94
C ALA A 68 -10.20 -2.27 -12.54
N ARG A 69 -11.17 -3.14 -12.89
CA ARG A 69 -11.06 -4.59 -12.65
C ARG A 69 -10.03 -5.25 -13.55
N ASP A 70 -9.96 -4.84 -14.80
CA ASP A 70 -8.95 -5.34 -15.73
C ASP A 70 -7.57 -4.91 -15.27
N TRP A 71 -7.39 -3.64 -14.89
CA TRP A 71 -6.14 -3.15 -14.30
C TRP A 71 -5.76 -3.93 -13.04
N LEU A 72 -6.71 -4.17 -12.13
CA LEU A 72 -6.47 -5.05 -10.97
C LEU A 72 -5.98 -6.42 -11.40
N ARG A 73 -6.55 -7.04 -12.44
CA ARG A 73 -6.10 -8.35 -12.93
C ARG A 73 -4.63 -8.31 -13.38
N HIS A 74 -4.19 -7.24 -14.02
CA HIS A 74 -2.77 -7.07 -14.38
C HIS A 74 -1.90 -6.93 -13.13
N LEU A 75 -2.33 -6.17 -12.12
CA LEU A 75 -1.61 -6.03 -10.86
C LEU A 75 -1.56 -7.36 -10.08
N GLU A 76 -2.64 -8.14 -10.07
CA GLU A 76 -2.68 -9.47 -9.46
C GLU A 76 -1.68 -10.43 -10.11
N ASN A 77 -1.58 -10.40 -11.44
CA ASN A 77 -0.60 -11.20 -12.17
C ASN A 77 0.83 -10.78 -11.81
N ALA A 78 1.08 -9.47 -11.71
CA ALA A 78 2.39 -8.92 -11.32
C ALA A 78 2.78 -9.32 -9.88
N VAL A 79 1.84 -9.25 -8.92
CA VAL A 79 2.08 -9.65 -7.52
C VAL A 79 2.27 -11.17 -7.39
N SER A 80 1.52 -11.96 -8.17
CA SER A 80 1.52 -13.43 -8.07
C SER A 80 2.77 -14.09 -8.63
N LEU A 81 3.66 -13.37 -9.34
CA LEU A 81 4.88 -13.92 -9.97
C LEU A 81 4.62 -15.21 -10.78
N ARG A 82 3.43 -15.35 -11.40
CA ARG A 82 3.18 -16.49 -12.30
C ARG A 82 4.07 -16.32 -13.54
N ASP A 83 4.91 -17.31 -13.81
CA ASP A 83 5.84 -17.40 -14.95
C ASP A 83 5.17 -17.42 -16.34
N GLU A 84 3.85 -17.26 -16.43
CA GLU A 84 3.06 -17.34 -17.66
C GLU A 84 2.91 -15.99 -18.39
N VAL A 85 3.48 -14.89 -17.90
CA VAL A 85 3.36 -13.56 -18.51
C VAL A 85 4.57 -13.25 -19.40
N GLU A 86 4.28 -12.92 -20.67
CA GLU A 86 5.26 -12.51 -21.69
C GLU A 86 6.17 -11.38 -21.18
N ALA A 87 7.45 -11.42 -21.57
CA ALA A 87 8.50 -10.55 -21.03
C ALA A 87 8.24 -9.03 -21.18
N HIS A 88 7.29 -8.63 -22.03
CA HIS A 88 6.97 -7.23 -22.32
C HIS A 88 5.95 -6.60 -21.35
N GLU A 89 5.22 -7.39 -20.54
CA GLU A 89 4.24 -6.92 -19.54
C GLU A 89 4.77 -6.93 -18.10
N ARG A 90 6.05 -7.24 -17.92
CA ARG A 90 6.65 -7.30 -16.59
C ARG A 90 6.94 -5.88 -16.10
N TYR A 91 6.49 -5.55 -14.89
CA TYR A 91 6.96 -4.42 -14.07
C TYR A 91 8.44 -4.59 -13.62
N ALA A 92 9.28 -5.12 -14.51
CA ALA A 92 10.65 -5.50 -14.28
C ALA A 92 11.39 -5.69 -15.63
N PRO A 93 11.79 -4.61 -16.32
CA PRO A 93 12.67 -4.72 -17.49
C PRO A 93 14.04 -5.36 -17.13
N ASP A 94 14.49 -5.23 -15.88
CA ASP A 94 15.78 -5.78 -15.40
C ASP A 94 15.64 -7.01 -14.47
N GLY A 95 14.44 -7.62 -14.38
CA GLY A 95 14.21 -8.78 -13.50
C GLY A 95 14.10 -8.45 -11.99
N LEU A 96 14.24 -7.18 -11.61
CA LEU A 96 13.92 -6.68 -10.27
C LEU A 96 12.47 -6.20 -10.26
N LEU A 97 11.60 -6.83 -9.46
CA LEU A 97 10.25 -6.33 -9.22
C LEU A 97 10.35 -4.93 -8.57
N GLU A 98 9.89 -3.88 -9.25
CA GLU A 98 9.75 -2.54 -8.68
C GLU A 98 8.53 -2.52 -7.75
N ILE A 99 8.75 -3.01 -6.53
CA ILE A 99 7.76 -3.06 -5.44
C ILE A 99 7.09 -1.70 -5.22
N ASP A 100 7.86 -0.61 -5.34
CA ASP A 100 7.36 0.75 -5.14
C ASP A 100 6.37 1.16 -6.24
N GLY A 101 6.64 0.80 -7.50
CA GLY A 101 5.73 1.03 -8.63
C GLY A 101 4.42 0.26 -8.45
N LEU A 102 4.51 -1.01 -8.07
CA LEU A 102 3.35 -1.86 -7.81
C LEU A 102 2.51 -1.37 -6.62
N SER A 103 3.16 -0.90 -5.56
CA SER A 103 2.50 -0.29 -4.40
C SER A 103 1.71 0.96 -4.77
N ARG A 104 2.33 1.86 -5.55
CA ARG A 104 1.68 3.08 -6.08
C ARG A 104 0.45 2.71 -6.91
N ASP A 105 0.62 1.79 -7.86
CA ASP A 105 -0.43 1.43 -8.81
C ASP A 105 -1.59 0.69 -8.11
N LEU A 106 -1.33 -0.11 -7.07
CA LEU A 106 -2.39 -0.69 -6.21
C LEU A 106 -3.20 0.38 -5.46
N VAL A 107 -2.56 1.47 -5.03
CA VAL A 107 -3.23 2.59 -4.35
C VAL A 107 -4.04 3.41 -5.33
N GLU A 108 -3.50 3.66 -6.53
CA GLU A 108 -4.21 4.38 -7.58
C GLU A 108 -5.43 3.58 -8.08
N CYS A 109 -5.28 2.27 -8.31
CA CYS A 109 -6.38 1.36 -8.63
C CYS A 109 -7.47 1.39 -7.55
N HIS A 110 -7.10 1.42 -6.27
CA HIS A 110 -8.05 1.60 -5.16
C HIS A 110 -8.84 2.92 -5.27
N GLY A 111 -8.18 4.02 -5.65
CA GLY A 111 -8.83 5.30 -5.90
C GLY A 111 -9.84 5.24 -7.06
N HIS A 112 -9.47 4.57 -8.16
CA HIS A 112 -10.35 4.39 -9.33
C HIS A 112 -11.61 3.58 -9.01
N VAL A 113 -11.50 2.50 -8.23
CA VAL A 113 -12.64 1.69 -7.81
C VAL A 113 -13.62 2.49 -6.94
N MET A 114 -13.10 3.42 -6.13
CA MET A 114 -13.89 4.25 -5.21
C MET A 114 -14.55 5.48 -5.88
N TRP A 115 -14.35 5.68 -7.19
CA TRP A 115 -14.94 6.80 -7.93
C TRP A 115 -16.48 6.67 -7.99
N LYS A 116 -17.19 7.68 -7.45
CA LYS A 116 -18.66 7.75 -7.28
C LYS A 116 -19.24 6.57 -6.48
N ARG A 117 -19.45 6.78 -5.17
CA ARG A 117 -19.93 5.74 -4.25
C ARG A 117 -21.36 5.28 -4.61
N PRO A 118 -21.61 4.00 -4.93
CA PRO A 118 -22.92 3.50 -5.32
C PRO A 118 -23.97 3.61 -4.20
N GLN A 119 -23.53 3.59 -2.94
CA GLN A 119 -24.38 3.72 -1.75
C GLN A 119 -25.21 5.01 -1.75
N ALA A 120 -24.59 6.14 -2.14
CA ALA A 120 -25.28 7.44 -2.17
C ALA A 120 -26.38 7.45 -3.24
N TYR A 121 -26.10 6.92 -4.43
CA TYR A 121 -27.08 6.80 -5.50
C TYR A 121 -28.18 5.79 -5.16
N ARG A 122 -27.86 4.71 -4.46
CA ARG A 122 -28.84 3.70 -4.01
C ARG A 122 -29.81 4.30 -2.99
N ALA A 123 -29.31 5.07 -2.04
CA ALA A 123 -30.16 5.79 -1.09
C ALA A 123 -31.06 6.81 -1.81
N LEU A 124 -30.51 7.55 -2.79
CA LEU A 124 -31.28 8.48 -3.62
C LEU A 124 -32.39 7.78 -4.41
N VAL A 125 -32.11 6.63 -5.04
CA VAL A 125 -33.14 5.84 -5.73
C VAL A 125 -34.22 5.37 -4.76
N GLY A 126 -33.85 4.92 -3.55
CA GLY A 126 -34.83 4.53 -2.53
C GLY A 126 -35.77 5.67 -2.14
N GLU A 127 -35.25 6.89 -1.93
CA GLU A 127 -36.09 8.06 -1.65
C GLU A 127 -36.96 8.45 -2.86
N MET A 128 -36.44 8.28 -4.08
CA MET A 128 -37.24 8.49 -5.29
C MET A 128 -38.37 7.47 -5.42
N GLU A 129 -38.16 6.20 -5.07
CA GLU A 129 -39.21 5.16 -5.05
C GLU A 129 -40.30 5.49 -4.02
N VAL A 130 -39.94 5.98 -2.84
CA VAL A 130 -40.90 6.47 -1.83
C VAL A 130 -41.70 7.66 -2.40
N ALA A 131 -41.04 8.60 -3.07
CA ALA A 131 -41.70 9.73 -3.70
C ALA A 131 -42.64 9.31 -4.86
N MET A 132 -42.25 8.30 -5.64
CA MET A 132 -43.11 7.67 -6.66
C MET A 132 -44.37 7.08 -6.02
N GLY A 133 -44.24 6.33 -4.91
CA GLY A 133 -45.38 5.78 -4.17
C GLY A 133 -46.37 6.86 -3.75
N ARG A 134 -45.88 7.92 -3.11
CA ARG A 134 -46.72 9.07 -2.68
C ARG A 134 -47.37 9.79 -3.87
N PHE A 135 -46.67 9.93 -4.99
CA PHE A 135 -47.21 10.52 -6.20
C PHE A 135 -48.38 9.69 -6.75
N ARG A 136 -48.24 8.37 -6.82
CA ARG A 136 -49.29 7.46 -7.26
C ARG A 136 -50.53 7.55 -6.36
N ASP A 137 -50.33 7.48 -5.04
CA ASP A 137 -51.44 7.53 -4.08
C ASP A 137 -52.23 8.85 -4.20
N GLU A 138 -51.56 9.97 -4.49
CA GLU A 138 -52.20 11.27 -4.74
C GLU A 138 -52.99 11.30 -6.06
N VAL A 139 -52.42 10.73 -7.13
CA VAL A 139 -53.07 10.64 -8.44
C VAL A 139 -54.31 9.74 -8.38
N GLU A 140 -54.23 8.60 -7.71
CA GLU A 140 -55.36 7.67 -7.52
C GLU A 140 -56.48 8.31 -6.70
N ARG A 141 -56.13 8.98 -5.58
CA ARG A 141 -57.14 9.66 -4.73
C ARG A 141 -57.92 10.73 -5.50
N ARG A 142 -57.28 11.44 -6.42
CA ARG A 142 -57.92 12.44 -7.27
C ARG A 142 -58.71 11.80 -8.42
N GLY A 143 -58.23 10.68 -8.98
CA GLY A 143 -58.92 9.92 -10.02
C GLY A 143 -60.21 9.24 -9.55
N CYS A 144 -60.32 8.90 -8.26
CA CYS A 144 -61.56 8.34 -7.70
C CYS A 144 -62.66 9.37 -7.42
N GLY A 145 -62.37 10.68 -7.49
CA GLY A 145 -63.32 11.75 -7.15
C GLY A 145 -64.24 12.23 -8.28
N CYS A 146 -63.99 11.83 -9.53
CA CYS A 146 -64.69 12.35 -10.71
C CYS A 146 -65.85 11.47 -11.23
N HIS A 147 -66.25 10.42 -10.52
CA HIS A 147 -67.41 9.58 -10.89
C HIS A 147 -68.76 10.12 -10.40
N GLY A 148 -68.82 11.37 -9.90
CA GLY A 148 -69.99 11.89 -9.20
C GLY A 148 -70.33 13.35 -9.50
N HIS A 149 -70.41 13.76 -10.77
CA HIS A 149 -71.35 14.80 -11.19
C HIS A 149 -71.44 14.87 -12.72
N GLY A 150 -72.65 14.69 -13.25
CA GLY A 150 -72.93 14.78 -14.68
C GLY A 150 -72.46 16.12 -15.26
N VAL A 151 -71.54 16.04 -16.22
CA VAL A 151 -71.17 17.15 -17.10
C VAL A 151 -71.40 16.63 -18.51
N ASP A 152 -72.33 17.25 -19.23
CA ASP A 152 -72.81 16.88 -20.57
C ASP A 152 -71.78 17.14 -21.70
N ASP A 153 -70.48 17.07 -21.41
CA ASP A 153 -69.40 17.36 -22.36
C ASP A 153 -68.45 16.14 -22.49
N ASP A 154 -68.90 15.15 -23.27
CA ASP A 154 -68.21 13.87 -23.50
C ASP A 154 -66.77 14.04 -24.03
N ASP A 155 -66.46 15.15 -24.73
CA ASP A 155 -65.12 15.41 -25.27
C ASP A 155 -64.11 15.84 -24.17
N LEU A 156 -64.55 16.61 -23.18
CA LEU A 156 -63.67 17.05 -22.09
C LEU A 156 -63.35 15.90 -21.14
N ALA A 157 -64.36 15.10 -20.77
CA ALA A 157 -64.20 13.93 -19.91
C ALA A 157 -63.28 12.87 -20.55
N SER A 158 -63.43 12.63 -21.86
CA SER A 158 -62.58 11.69 -22.60
C SER A 158 -61.13 12.17 -22.73
N ARG A 159 -60.89 13.49 -22.90
CA ARG A 159 -59.54 14.09 -22.90
C ARG A 159 -58.86 14.04 -21.53
N GLN A 160 -59.61 14.22 -20.45
CA GLN A 160 -59.07 14.09 -19.09
C GLN A 160 -58.70 12.64 -18.76
N LEU A 161 -59.54 11.68 -19.19
CA LEU A 161 -59.27 10.25 -19.01
C LEU A 161 -58.03 9.80 -19.79
N SER A 162 -57.85 10.28 -21.02
CA SER A 162 -56.66 9.97 -21.83
C SER A 162 -55.38 10.54 -21.22
N HIS A 163 -55.41 11.79 -20.74
CA HIS A 163 -54.29 12.42 -20.03
C HIS A 163 -53.91 11.65 -18.76
N HIS A 164 -54.90 11.22 -17.97
CA HIS A 164 -54.67 10.42 -16.76
C HIS A 164 -54.02 9.07 -17.10
N LYS A 165 -54.47 8.40 -18.15
CA LYS A 165 -53.90 7.13 -18.62
C LYS A 165 -52.45 7.28 -19.05
N ASP A 166 -52.11 8.36 -19.76
CA ASP A 166 -50.74 8.63 -20.20
C ASP A 166 -49.81 8.98 -19.05
N LEU A 167 -50.30 9.72 -18.04
CA LEU A 167 -49.55 9.98 -16.81
C LEU A 167 -49.22 8.68 -16.06
N LEU A 168 -50.19 7.77 -15.93
CA LEU A 168 -49.98 6.46 -15.30
C LEU A 168 -49.01 5.57 -16.09
N ARG A 169 -49.06 5.61 -17.43
CA ARG A 169 -48.09 4.91 -18.28
C ARG A 169 -46.68 5.44 -18.07
N LEU A 170 -46.51 6.75 -17.97
CA LEU A 170 -45.22 7.37 -17.67
C LEU A 170 -44.76 7.04 -16.24
N HIS A 171 -45.66 7.06 -15.27
CA HIS A 171 -45.37 6.67 -13.91
C HIS A 171 -44.83 5.22 -13.84
N ALA A 172 -45.48 4.29 -14.54
CA ALA A 172 -45.05 2.91 -14.62
C ALA A 172 -43.66 2.78 -15.29
N SER A 173 -43.40 3.53 -16.36
CA SER A 173 -42.10 3.49 -17.04
C SER A 173 -40.97 4.05 -16.17
N ILE A 174 -41.20 5.15 -15.44
CA ILE A 174 -40.23 5.71 -14.48
C ILE A 174 -39.99 4.71 -13.34
N THR A 175 -41.05 4.10 -12.80
CA THR A 175 -40.92 3.10 -11.73
C THR A 175 -40.06 1.92 -12.16
N ALA A 176 -40.32 1.36 -13.35
CA ALA A 176 -39.51 0.28 -13.90
C ALA A 176 -38.04 0.70 -14.11
N ARG A 177 -37.81 1.96 -14.50
CA ARG A 177 -36.45 2.50 -14.68
C ARG A 177 -35.70 2.68 -13.35
N LEU A 178 -36.37 3.13 -12.31
CA LEU A 178 -35.79 3.23 -10.96
C LEU A 178 -35.44 1.85 -10.40
N GLU A 179 -36.35 0.89 -10.55
CA GLU A 179 -36.11 -0.50 -10.15
C GLU A 179 -34.89 -1.10 -10.88
N PHE A 180 -34.76 -0.86 -12.19
CA PHE A 180 -33.56 -1.22 -12.94
C PHE A 180 -32.28 -0.59 -12.36
N TYR A 181 -32.32 0.71 -12.01
CA TYR A 181 -31.17 1.38 -11.41
C TYR A 181 -30.84 0.86 -10.00
N ARG A 182 -31.85 0.52 -9.20
CA ARG A 182 -31.68 -0.08 -7.88
C ARG A 182 -30.92 -1.41 -7.97
N VAL A 183 -31.33 -2.28 -8.88
CA VAL A 183 -30.65 -3.57 -9.14
C VAL A 183 -29.24 -3.34 -9.68
N LYS A 184 -29.07 -2.43 -10.65
CA LYS A 184 -27.75 -2.06 -11.20
C LYS A 184 -26.79 -1.57 -10.13
N LEU A 185 -27.22 -0.65 -9.27
CA LEU A 185 -26.42 -0.09 -8.18
C LEU A 185 -26.06 -1.13 -7.13
N THR A 186 -26.95 -2.06 -6.84
CA THR A 186 -26.68 -3.20 -5.95
C THR A 186 -25.59 -4.10 -6.54
N GLY A 187 -25.65 -4.37 -7.85
CA GLY A 187 -24.58 -5.10 -8.55
C GLY A 187 -23.24 -4.37 -8.49
N LEU A 188 -23.24 -3.06 -8.77
CA LEU A 188 -22.03 -2.22 -8.69
C LEU A 188 -21.44 -2.19 -7.27
N GLU A 189 -22.26 -2.13 -6.23
CA GLU A 189 -21.81 -2.18 -4.84
C GLU A 189 -21.07 -3.50 -4.54
N ASN A 190 -21.63 -4.63 -4.99
CA ASN A 190 -20.97 -5.94 -4.85
C ASN A 190 -19.65 -6.00 -5.63
N TYR A 191 -19.59 -5.41 -6.83
CA TYR A 191 -18.37 -5.35 -7.62
C TYR A 191 -17.29 -4.51 -6.95
N VAL A 192 -17.65 -3.34 -6.40
CA VAL A 192 -16.73 -2.50 -5.63
C VAL A 192 -16.21 -3.28 -4.42
N HIS A 193 -17.09 -3.89 -3.63
CA HIS A 193 -16.71 -4.66 -2.44
C HIS A 193 -15.74 -5.80 -2.77
N THR A 194 -16.04 -6.61 -3.79
CA THR A 194 -15.18 -7.73 -4.20
C THR A 194 -13.84 -7.27 -4.75
N THR A 195 -13.81 -6.19 -5.54
CA THR A 195 -12.59 -5.62 -6.10
C THR A 195 -11.70 -5.05 -5.00
N LEU A 196 -12.28 -4.36 -4.01
CA LEU A 196 -11.56 -3.86 -2.84
C LEU A 196 -10.98 -4.98 -1.97
N ALA A 197 -11.73 -6.06 -1.76
CA ALA A 197 -11.25 -7.22 -1.02
C ALA A 197 -10.05 -7.87 -1.74
N ARG A 198 -10.11 -8.02 -3.06
CA ARG A 198 -9.00 -8.51 -3.88
C ARG A 198 -7.77 -7.59 -3.81
N LEU A 199 -7.95 -6.28 -3.97
CA LEU A 199 -6.88 -5.28 -3.80
C LEU A 199 -6.20 -5.39 -2.43
N LYS A 200 -6.99 -5.59 -1.36
CA LYS A 200 -6.46 -5.78 0.00
C LYS A 200 -5.57 -7.02 0.09
N VAL A 201 -6.01 -8.15 -0.47
CA VAL A 201 -5.21 -9.38 -0.51
C VAL A 201 -3.89 -9.15 -1.27
N GLN A 202 -3.93 -8.45 -2.41
CA GLN A 202 -2.70 -8.15 -3.16
C GLN A 202 -1.73 -7.26 -2.40
N ARG A 203 -2.25 -6.25 -1.69
CA ARG A 203 -1.43 -5.39 -0.84
C ARG A 203 -0.76 -6.18 0.29
N GLU A 204 -1.50 -7.07 0.94
CA GLU A 204 -0.96 -7.96 1.98
C GLU A 204 0.09 -8.92 1.42
N ALA A 205 -0.11 -9.46 0.23
CA ALA A 205 0.89 -10.29 -0.46
C ALA A 205 2.18 -9.49 -0.74
N LEU A 206 2.05 -8.26 -1.26
CA LEU A 206 3.18 -7.38 -1.51
C LEU A 206 3.99 -7.07 -0.22
N TYR A 207 3.30 -6.79 0.90
CA TYR A 207 3.95 -6.60 2.20
C TYR A 207 4.72 -7.85 2.66
N ASN A 208 4.17 -9.05 2.44
CA ASN A 208 4.86 -10.29 2.76
C ASN A 208 6.13 -10.48 1.91
N ILE A 209 6.07 -10.17 0.61
CA ILE A 209 7.23 -10.23 -0.30
C ILE A 209 8.31 -9.24 0.15
N MET A 210 7.93 -8.01 0.47
CA MET A 210 8.85 -6.99 1.00
C MET A 210 9.57 -7.49 2.25
N SER A 211 8.83 -7.99 3.24
CA SER A 211 9.41 -8.49 4.49
C SER A 211 10.37 -9.66 4.26
N GLN A 212 10.07 -10.56 3.32
CA GLN A 212 10.98 -11.65 2.96
C GLN A 212 12.27 -11.15 2.29
N ARG A 213 12.15 -10.14 1.41
CA ARG A 213 13.30 -9.52 0.75
C ARG A 213 14.19 -8.79 1.75
N GLU A 214 13.61 -8.02 2.67
CA GLU A 214 14.32 -7.35 3.75
C GLU A 214 15.06 -8.34 4.65
N ALA A 215 14.41 -9.46 5.02
CA ALA A 215 15.05 -10.51 5.79
C ALA A 215 16.25 -11.14 5.06
N ARG A 216 16.16 -11.37 3.75
CA ARG A 216 17.29 -11.88 2.94
C ARG A 216 18.44 -10.88 2.87
N LEU A 217 18.15 -9.60 2.62
CA LEU A 217 19.17 -8.54 2.60
C LEU A 217 19.88 -8.43 3.94
N ASN A 218 19.15 -8.50 5.06
CA ASN A 218 19.74 -8.48 6.39
C ASN A 218 20.68 -9.67 6.64
N LEU A 219 20.34 -10.87 6.14
CA LEU A 219 21.22 -12.04 6.23
C LEU A 219 22.48 -11.88 5.36
N GLU A 220 22.35 -11.30 4.17
CA GLU A 220 23.50 -11.01 3.29
C GLU A 220 24.44 -9.99 3.92
N ILE A 221 23.90 -8.88 4.44
CA ILE A 221 24.66 -7.86 5.18
C ILE A 221 25.37 -8.49 6.38
N ALA A 222 24.70 -9.35 7.16
CA ALA A 222 25.32 -10.05 8.28
C ALA A 222 26.49 -10.94 7.82
N GLY A 223 26.34 -11.61 6.67
CA GLY A 223 27.40 -12.40 6.04
C GLY A 223 28.60 -11.55 5.62
N GLU A 224 28.37 -10.39 5.01
CA GLU A 224 29.43 -9.44 4.65
C GLU A 224 30.12 -8.85 5.89
N GLN A 225 29.35 -8.46 6.90
CA GLN A 225 29.87 -7.98 8.18
C GLN A 225 30.77 -9.03 8.84
N ARG A 226 30.39 -10.32 8.79
CA ARG A 226 31.24 -11.42 9.27
C ARG A 226 32.56 -11.50 8.50
N ARG A 227 32.54 -11.34 7.18
CA ARG A 227 33.76 -11.32 6.35
C ARG A 227 34.65 -10.14 6.69
N ILE A 228 34.08 -8.95 6.86
CA ILE A 228 34.79 -7.74 7.28
C ILE A 228 35.43 -7.97 8.65
N ALA A 229 34.67 -8.47 9.63
CA ALA A 229 35.18 -8.75 10.98
C ALA A 229 36.35 -9.75 10.96
N HIS A 230 36.28 -10.81 10.16
CA HIS A 230 37.39 -11.75 9.98
C HIS A 230 38.63 -11.09 9.35
N ALA A 231 38.45 -10.25 8.34
CA ALA A 231 39.54 -9.49 7.73
C ALA A 231 40.16 -8.50 8.73
N SER A 232 39.35 -7.78 9.50
CA SER A 232 39.79 -6.85 10.55
C SER A 232 40.52 -7.56 11.69
N LYS A 233 40.10 -8.78 12.08
CA LYS A 233 40.84 -9.59 13.06
C LYS A 233 42.23 -9.96 12.55
N ARG A 234 42.35 -10.34 11.27
CA ARG A 234 43.65 -10.61 10.63
C ARG A 234 44.53 -9.35 10.56
N ASP A 235 43.95 -8.22 10.20
CA ASP A 235 44.65 -6.94 10.15
C ASP A 235 45.13 -6.49 11.54
N SER A 236 44.30 -6.69 12.58
CA SER A 236 44.66 -6.44 13.98
C SER A 236 45.87 -7.26 14.41
N THR A 237 45.97 -8.53 13.99
CA THR A 237 47.14 -9.36 14.26
C THR A 237 48.40 -8.81 13.59
N ALA A 238 48.30 -8.34 12.34
CA ALA A 238 49.43 -7.67 11.66
C ALA A 238 49.82 -6.35 12.34
N MET A 239 48.84 -5.60 12.85
CA MET A 239 49.11 -4.38 13.62
C MET A 239 49.85 -4.68 14.94
N LYS A 240 49.48 -5.78 15.62
CA LYS A 240 50.20 -6.27 16.81
C LYS A 240 51.67 -6.59 16.50
N THR A 241 51.97 -7.25 15.38
CA THR A 241 53.36 -7.60 15.02
C THR A 241 54.22 -6.38 14.70
N ILE A 242 53.66 -5.37 14.01
CA ILE A 242 54.35 -4.09 13.75
C ILE A 242 54.62 -3.37 15.08
N SER A 243 53.63 -3.31 15.97
CA SER A 243 53.79 -2.68 17.28
C SER A 243 54.87 -3.37 18.12
N LEU A 244 54.95 -4.70 18.09
CA LEU A 244 56.00 -5.48 18.75
C LEU A 244 57.40 -5.14 18.19
N MET A 245 57.55 -5.09 16.85
CA MET A 245 58.81 -4.67 16.22
C MET A 245 59.24 -3.27 16.68
N GLY A 246 58.29 -2.33 16.75
CA GLY A 246 58.54 -0.99 17.28
C GLY A 246 59.00 -0.99 18.73
N ALA A 247 58.37 -1.80 19.59
CA ALA A 247 58.74 -1.92 21.00
C ALA A 247 60.15 -2.50 21.21
N VAL A 248 60.62 -3.35 20.30
CA VAL A 248 61.98 -3.91 20.32
C VAL A 248 63.02 -2.89 19.83
N PHE A 249 62.74 -2.17 18.75
CA PHE A 249 63.75 -1.28 18.14
C PHE A 249 63.85 0.10 18.79
N LEU A 250 62.75 0.67 19.29
CA LEU A 250 62.73 2.01 19.88
C LEU A 250 63.77 2.24 21.00
N PRO A 251 63.87 1.41 22.05
CA PRO A 251 64.82 1.65 23.14
C PRO A 251 66.28 1.55 22.67
N GLY A 252 66.58 0.63 21.76
CA GLY A 252 67.91 0.51 21.15
C GLY A 252 68.29 1.75 20.33
N THR A 253 67.37 2.22 19.47
CA THR A 253 67.62 3.43 18.66
C THR A 253 67.72 4.70 19.50
N TYR A 254 66.90 4.82 20.55
CA TYR A 254 66.93 5.97 21.45
C TYR A 254 68.25 6.02 22.22
N LEU A 255 68.66 4.91 22.83
CA LEU A 255 69.93 4.83 23.54
C LEU A 255 71.12 5.04 22.58
N ALA A 256 71.10 4.46 21.38
CA ALA A 256 72.14 4.70 20.37
C ALA A 256 72.27 6.19 20.01
N SER A 257 71.15 6.92 19.88
CA SER A 257 71.16 8.35 19.65
C SER A 257 71.72 9.13 20.85
N VAL A 258 71.32 8.79 22.07
CA VAL A 258 71.83 9.42 23.31
C VAL A 258 73.34 9.21 23.46
N PHE A 259 73.82 7.98 23.27
CA PHE A 259 75.25 7.65 23.31
C PHE A 259 76.05 8.22 22.11
N SER A 260 75.38 8.58 21.01
CA SER A 260 75.99 9.27 19.87
C SER A 260 76.13 10.79 20.08
N THR A 261 75.49 11.37 21.09
CA THR A 261 75.71 12.78 21.46
C THR A 261 77.04 12.93 22.18
N SER A 262 77.66 14.11 22.07
CA SER A 262 78.96 14.44 22.70
C SER A 262 78.96 14.48 24.24
N PHE A 263 77.89 13.97 24.88
CA PHE A 263 77.75 13.90 26.34
C PHE A 263 78.69 12.83 26.97
N PHE A 264 79.14 11.84 26.19
CA PHE A 264 80.17 10.86 26.59
C PHE A 264 81.51 11.19 25.92
N ASP A 265 82.30 12.09 26.51
CA ASP A 265 83.63 12.45 26.03
C ASP A 265 84.68 11.43 26.51
N PHE A 266 84.92 10.39 25.71
CA PHE A 266 85.96 9.38 25.94
C PHE A 266 87.34 9.98 25.65
N LYS A 267 87.94 10.70 26.60
CA LYS A 267 89.26 11.34 26.44
C LYS A 267 90.35 10.32 26.03
N PRO A 268 91.19 10.63 25.04
CA PRO A 268 92.22 9.71 24.57
C PRO A 268 93.46 9.82 25.46
N THR A 269 93.78 8.76 26.21
CA THR A 269 95.17 8.58 26.67
C THR A 269 95.70 7.17 26.44
N SER A 270 94.86 6.23 25.98
CA SER A 270 95.34 5.02 25.32
C SER A 270 94.26 4.46 24.41
N SER A 271 94.68 4.04 23.22
CA SER A 271 93.87 3.62 22.07
C SER A 271 92.93 2.43 22.35
N ARG A 272 91.81 2.61 23.07
CA ARG A 272 90.73 1.62 23.17
C ARG A 272 89.35 2.25 23.36
N VAL A 273 88.83 2.89 22.30
CA VAL A 273 87.40 3.25 22.19
C VAL A 273 86.47 2.01 22.31
N ALA A 274 87.03 0.80 22.18
CA ALA A 274 86.31 -0.47 22.30
C ALA A 274 85.98 -0.93 23.74
N SER A 275 86.57 -0.35 24.80
CA SER A 275 86.41 -0.91 26.16
C SER A 275 85.07 -0.57 26.82
N ASP A 276 84.48 0.60 26.52
CA ASP A 276 83.27 1.09 27.21
C ASP A 276 81.97 0.77 26.45
N LEU A 277 82.08 0.17 25.26
CA LEU A 277 80.97 -0.28 24.43
C LEU A 277 80.08 -1.32 25.16
N TRP A 278 80.62 -1.98 26.20
CA TRP A 278 79.88 -2.93 27.01
C TRP A 278 78.78 -2.26 27.88
N ILE A 279 78.94 -0.98 28.26
CA ILE A 279 77.95 -0.24 29.05
C ILE A 279 76.65 -0.05 28.25
N TYR A 280 76.75 0.18 26.94
CA TYR A 280 75.60 0.21 26.05
C TYR A 280 74.82 -1.11 26.12
N PHE A 281 75.47 -2.26 25.98
CA PHE A 281 74.77 -3.56 26.06
C PHE A 281 74.14 -3.82 27.42
N ILE A 282 74.81 -3.46 28.52
CA ILE A 282 74.27 -3.62 29.88
C ILE A 282 73.02 -2.80 30.11
N VAL A 283 72.92 -1.59 29.55
CA VAL A 283 71.76 -0.71 29.78
C VAL A 283 70.63 -1.04 28.80
N THR A 284 70.97 -1.31 27.55
CA THR A 284 70.01 -1.47 26.46
C THR A 284 69.24 -2.79 26.55
N ILE A 285 69.91 -3.90 26.89
CA ILE A 285 69.28 -5.23 27.01
C ILE A 285 68.18 -5.26 28.10
N PRO A 286 68.44 -4.88 29.37
CA PRO A 286 67.41 -4.93 30.41
C PRO A 286 66.30 -3.91 30.19
N LEU A 287 66.60 -2.73 29.62
CA LEU A 287 65.57 -1.76 29.27
C LEU A 287 64.62 -2.31 28.19
N THR A 288 65.19 -2.92 27.15
CA THR A 288 64.40 -3.56 26.09
C THR A 288 63.60 -4.74 26.65
N ALA A 289 64.21 -5.56 27.51
CA ALA A 289 63.53 -6.67 28.19
C ALA A 289 62.37 -6.19 29.10
N ALA A 290 62.53 -5.07 29.81
CA ALA A 290 61.49 -4.48 30.64
C ALA A 290 60.31 -3.96 29.79
N ILE A 291 60.57 -3.30 28.66
CA ILE A 291 59.54 -2.78 27.76
C ILE A 291 58.77 -3.94 27.09
N VAL A 292 59.48 -4.90 26.50
CA VAL A 292 58.87 -6.07 25.86
C VAL A 292 58.15 -6.95 26.88
N GLY A 293 58.73 -7.14 28.07
CA GLY A 293 58.10 -7.90 29.16
C GLY A 293 56.82 -7.25 29.67
N SER A 294 56.81 -5.92 29.84
CA SER A 294 55.62 -5.15 30.22
C SER A 294 54.53 -5.24 29.15
N TRP A 295 54.89 -5.08 27.87
CA TRP A 295 53.97 -5.24 26.74
C TRP A 295 53.39 -6.65 26.68
N TRP A 296 54.22 -7.69 26.80
CA TRP A 296 53.77 -9.08 26.76
C TRP A 296 52.84 -9.42 27.93
N TRP A 297 53.13 -8.90 29.13
CA TRP A 297 52.25 -9.06 30.29
C TRP A 297 50.90 -8.37 30.09
N TRP A 298 50.89 -7.14 29.55
CA TRP A 298 49.64 -6.43 29.24
C TRP A 298 48.85 -7.06 28.11
N ASP A 299 49.50 -7.47 27.02
CA ASP A 299 48.84 -8.11 25.87
C ASP A 299 48.21 -9.43 26.31
N ARG A 300 48.95 -10.28 27.05
CA ARG A 300 48.44 -11.56 27.56
C ARG A 300 47.27 -11.39 28.54
N ARG A 301 47.30 -10.33 29.37
CA ARG A 301 46.19 -10.01 30.28
C ARG A 301 44.96 -9.49 29.53
N ARG A 302 45.15 -8.70 28.47
CA ARG A 302 44.05 -8.23 27.60
C ARG A 302 43.47 -9.35 26.76
N GLU A 303 44.28 -10.26 26.23
CA GLU A 303 43.81 -11.41 25.47
C GLU A 303 42.90 -12.32 26.29
N ALA A 304 43.22 -12.54 27.57
CA ALA A 304 42.34 -13.32 28.46
C ALA A 304 40.98 -12.64 28.70
N GLN A 305 40.94 -11.29 28.66
CA GLN A 305 39.71 -10.54 28.81
C GLN A 305 38.90 -10.56 27.51
N PHE A 306 39.53 -10.32 26.37
CA PHE A 306 38.89 -10.42 25.06
C PHE A 306 38.39 -11.83 24.73
N ALA A 307 39.08 -12.88 25.17
CA ALA A 307 38.61 -14.25 25.00
C ALA A 307 37.30 -14.52 25.76
N ARG A 308 37.14 -13.94 26.95
CA ARG A 308 35.88 -14.02 27.71
C ARG A 308 34.77 -13.23 27.03
N ASP A 309 35.09 -12.02 26.57
CA ASP A 309 34.13 -11.17 25.86
C ASP A 309 33.68 -11.84 24.53
N ASP A 310 34.59 -12.49 23.79
CA ASP A 310 34.28 -13.27 22.59
C ASP A 310 33.37 -14.47 22.92
N GLU A 311 33.65 -15.21 24.00
CA GLU A 311 32.84 -16.37 24.43
C GLU A 311 31.43 -15.95 24.87
N ASP A 312 31.31 -14.82 25.58
CA ASP A 312 30.03 -14.24 25.98
C ASP A 312 29.24 -13.71 24.77
N LEU A 313 29.93 -13.15 23.77
CA LEU A 313 29.32 -12.73 22.51
C LEU A 313 28.77 -13.94 21.73
N GLU A 314 29.56 -15.02 21.62
CA GLU A 314 29.16 -16.25 20.90
C GLU A 314 27.95 -16.91 21.57
N LYS A 315 27.92 -16.99 22.90
CA LYS A 315 26.74 -17.45 23.67
C LYS A 315 25.50 -16.59 23.42
N ASN A 316 25.65 -15.27 23.34
CA ASN A 316 24.55 -14.36 23.05
C ASN A 316 24.03 -14.53 21.61
N ILE A 317 24.92 -14.73 20.64
CA ILE A 317 24.57 -15.01 19.24
C ILE A 317 23.79 -16.33 19.14
N ASP A 318 24.28 -17.41 19.75
CA ASP A 318 23.60 -18.71 19.77
C ASP A 318 22.21 -18.65 20.38
N LYS A 319 22.06 -17.87 21.46
CA LYS A 319 20.78 -17.65 22.13
C LYS A 319 19.82 -16.90 21.20
N MET A 320 20.31 -15.86 20.53
CA MET A 320 19.52 -15.08 19.56
C MET A 320 19.12 -15.92 18.35
N GLU A 321 20.01 -16.74 17.79
CA GLU A 321 19.71 -17.63 16.66
C GLU A 321 18.63 -18.65 17.02
N LYS A 322 18.75 -19.30 18.19
CA LYS A 322 17.72 -20.23 18.68
C LYS A 322 16.36 -19.56 18.82
N ASP A 323 16.33 -18.32 19.29
CA ASP A 323 15.10 -17.55 19.48
C ASP A 323 14.47 -17.15 18.13
N ILE A 324 15.29 -16.68 17.18
CA ILE A 324 14.86 -16.41 15.80
C ILE A 324 14.31 -17.67 15.15
N MET A 325 15.00 -18.80 15.28
CA MET A 325 14.59 -20.09 14.70
C MET A 325 13.29 -20.60 15.33
N PHE A 326 13.11 -20.41 16.65
CA PHE A 326 11.86 -20.70 17.36
C PHE A 326 10.70 -19.83 16.85
N HIS A 327 10.92 -18.53 16.69
CA HIS A 327 9.92 -17.60 16.16
C HIS A 327 9.56 -17.87 14.69
N LEU A 328 10.54 -18.22 13.85
CA LEU A 328 10.32 -18.65 12.47
C LEU A 328 9.50 -19.94 12.42
N ARG A 329 9.85 -20.96 13.21
CA ARG A 329 9.10 -22.23 13.31
C ARG A 329 7.67 -22.02 13.78
N LYS A 330 7.45 -21.11 14.74
CA LYS A 330 6.10 -20.75 15.22
C LYS A 330 5.26 -20.07 14.13
N ARG A 331 5.87 -19.18 13.34
CA ARG A 331 5.19 -18.51 12.21
C ARG A 331 4.89 -19.45 11.04
N THR A 332 5.79 -20.38 10.72
CA THR A 332 5.57 -21.36 9.64
C THR A 332 4.52 -22.40 9.99
N MET A 333 4.48 -22.88 11.24
CA MET A 333 3.43 -23.80 11.72
C MET A 333 2.02 -23.17 11.70
N SER A 334 1.91 -21.86 11.93
CA SER A 334 0.61 -21.15 11.88
C SER A 334 -0.01 -21.12 10.47
N LYS A 335 0.82 -21.15 9.40
CA LYS A 335 0.33 -21.15 8.01
C LYS A 335 -0.04 -22.54 7.46
N ALA A 336 0.32 -23.63 8.13
CA ALA A 336 0.06 -24.98 7.64
C ALA A 336 -1.39 -25.48 7.86
N HIS A 337 -2.23 -24.73 8.57
CA HIS A 337 -3.57 -25.21 9.00
C HIS A 337 -4.78 -24.70 8.19
N THR A 338 -4.61 -23.85 7.17
CA THR A 338 -5.76 -23.26 6.45
C THR A 338 -6.19 -24.01 5.18
N TRP A 339 -5.40 -24.95 4.65
CA TRP A 339 -5.69 -25.60 3.34
C TRP A 339 -6.29 -27.02 3.41
N ASN A 340 -6.35 -27.66 4.59
CA ASN A 340 -6.82 -29.06 4.72
C ASN A 340 -8.28 -29.23 5.21
N THR A 341 -9.11 -28.17 5.19
CA THR A 341 -10.56 -28.33 5.48
C THR A 341 -11.37 -28.39 4.18
N ILE A 342 -11.07 -29.39 3.35
CA ILE A 342 -12.03 -29.87 2.35
C ILE A 342 -13.04 -30.73 3.11
N SER A 343 -14.19 -30.15 3.44
CA SER A 343 -15.36 -30.92 3.88
C SER A 343 -15.74 -31.91 2.77
N ALA A 344 -15.76 -33.20 3.09
CA ALA A 344 -16.22 -34.24 2.16
C ALA A 344 -17.69 -33.98 1.75
N PRO A 345 -18.07 -34.25 0.49
CA PRO A 345 -19.45 -34.09 0.06
C PRO A 345 -20.38 -35.09 0.79
N PRO A 346 -21.64 -34.71 1.07
CA PRO A 346 -22.60 -35.62 1.66
C PRO A 346 -22.84 -36.79 0.69
N ARG A 347 -22.75 -38.01 1.22
CA ARG A 347 -23.02 -39.25 0.48
C ARG A 347 -24.53 -39.36 0.18
N PRO A 348 -24.90 -40.01 -0.95
CA PRO A 348 -26.26 -40.00 -1.50
C PRO A 348 -27.32 -40.61 -0.59
#